data_AF-A0AAJ6GA66-F1
#
_entry.id   AF-A0AAJ6GA66-F1
#
_cell.length_a   1.000
_cell.length_b   1.000
_cell.length_c   1.000
_cell.angle_alpha   90.00
_cell.angle_beta   90.00
_cell.angle_gamma   90.00
#
_symmetry.space_group_name_H-M   'P 1'
#
loop_
_entity.id
_entity.type
_entity.pdbx_description
1 polymer ?
#
loop_
_entity_poly.entity_id
_entity_poly.type
_entity_poly.pdbx_seq_one_letter_code
_entity_poly.pdbx_strand_id
1 'polypeptide(L)'
;MKTIHYDNTVILTSDDVADAVIEYAAALSGGDRADTVAVPSVAEDGTMTTTKILIGPSSEVVVADAEEDELELENDEFVARLRAAARTFGHDTVIHADTRSDLTTGDDEPGAPAEAAKP
;
A
#
# COMPACT_ATOMS: atom_id res chain seq x y z
N MET A 1 -10.85 -4.19 -8.38
CA MET A 1 -9.92 -3.23 -9.04
C MET A 1 -9.59 -2.12 -8.05
N LYS A 2 -8.42 -1.49 -8.20
CA LYS A 2 -7.95 -0.40 -7.33
C LYS A 2 -7.39 0.78 -8.12
N THR A 3 -7.39 1.96 -7.51
CA THR A 3 -6.69 3.13 -8.03
C THR A 3 -5.42 3.41 -7.22
N ILE A 4 -4.34 3.74 -7.92
CA ILE A 4 -3.13 4.31 -7.33
C ILE A 4 -3.14 5.81 -7.62
N HIS A 5 -3.10 6.63 -6.58
CA HIS A 5 -2.92 8.07 -6.68
C HIS A 5 -1.44 8.40 -6.46
N TYR A 6 -0.87 9.06 -7.45
CA TYR A 6 0.50 9.56 -7.42
C TYR A 6 0.52 11.01 -7.91
N ASP A 7 0.72 11.95 -6.98
CA ASP A 7 0.57 13.38 -7.25
C ASP A 7 -0.79 13.69 -7.91
N ASN A 8 -0.82 14.30 -9.10
CA ASN A 8 -2.05 14.61 -9.83
C ASN A 8 -2.46 13.49 -10.82
N THR A 9 -1.90 12.28 -10.69
CA THR A 9 -2.19 11.14 -11.56
C THR A 9 -2.99 10.07 -10.81
N VAL A 10 -4.03 9.56 -11.46
CA VAL A 10 -4.80 8.40 -11.00
C VAL A 10 -4.55 7.25 -11.96
N ILE A 11 -4.18 6.09 -11.44
CA ILE A 11 -3.84 4.89 -12.21
C ILE A 11 -4.81 3.78 -11.81
N LEU A 12 -5.68 3.37 -12.73
CA LEU A 12 -6.56 2.22 -12.53
C LEU A 12 -5.80 0.93 -12.84
N THR A 13 -5.81 -0.02 -11.92
CA THR A 13 -5.10 -1.31 -12.04
C THR A 13 -5.79 -2.41 -11.24
N SER A 14 -5.30 -3.66 -11.37
CA SER A 14 -5.78 -4.79 -10.59
C SER A 14 -5.33 -4.71 -9.13
N ASP A 15 -6.07 -5.39 -8.25
CA ASP A 15 -5.89 -5.28 -6.81
C ASP A 15 -4.49 -5.75 -6.37
N ASP A 16 -4.06 -6.88 -6.94
CA ASP A 16 -2.76 -7.50 -6.72
C ASP A 16 -1.60 -6.59 -7.15
N VAL A 17 -1.75 -5.86 -8.26
CA VAL A 17 -0.78 -4.88 -8.74
C VAL A 17 -0.71 -3.68 -7.82
N ALA A 18 -1.85 -3.10 -7.44
CA ALA A 18 -1.89 -1.96 -6.53
C ALA A 18 -1.24 -2.29 -5.18
N ASP A 19 -1.58 -3.47 -4.62
CA ASP A 19 -1.02 -3.95 -3.36
C ASP A 19 0.49 -4.20 -3.48
N ALA A 20 0.95 -4.81 -4.57
CA ALA A 20 2.39 -5.01 -4.81
C ALA A 20 3.15 -3.68 -4.95
N VAL A 21 2.54 -2.66 -5.58
CA VAL A 21 3.17 -1.34 -5.76
C VAL A 21 3.32 -0.60 -4.43
N ILE A 22 2.30 -0.58 -3.57
CA ILE A 22 2.39 0.09 -2.27
C ILE A 22 3.33 -0.66 -1.30
N GLU A 23 3.33 -2.00 -1.33
CA GLU A 23 4.31 -2.82 -0.60
C GLU A 23 5.76 -2.50 -1.06
N TYR A 24 5.97 -2.42 -2.38
CA TYR A 24 7.27 -2.07 -2.94
C TYR A 24 7.72 -0.66 -2.56
N ALA A 25 6.82 0.32 -2.61
CA ALA A 25 7.11 1.69 -2.21
C ALA A 25 7.51 1.77 -0.72
N ALA A 26 6.80 1.04 0.15
CA ALA A 26 7.14 0.97 1.57
C ALA A 26 8.53 0.36 1.80
N ALA A 27 8.86 -0.75 1.12
CA ALA A 27 10.18 -1.37 1.19
C ALA A 27 11.31 -0.46 0.64
N LEU A 28 11.02 0.32 -0.42
CA LEU A 28 11.96 1.28 -1.01
C LEU A 28 12.23 2.48 -0.08
N SER A 29 11.21 2.93 0.68
CA SER A 29 11.29 4.11 1.56
C SER A 29 12.35 4.01 2.66
N GLY A 30 12.78 2.80 3.02
CA GLY A 30 13.85 2.57 4.00
C GLY A 30 15.25 2.97 3.55
N GLY A 31 15.45 3.46 2.31
CA GLY A 31 16.76 3.90 1.81
C GLY A 31 16.72 5.20 1.00
N ASP A 32 17.89 5.74 0.67
CA ASP A 32 18.05 6.95 -0.17
C ASP A 32 18.10 6.56 -1.66
N ARG A 33 17.02 5.94 -2.15
CA ARG A 33 16.93 5.40 -3.52
C ARG A 33 15.59 5.77 -4.14
N ALA A 34 15.60 5.88 -5.46
CA ALA A 34 14.41 5.97 -6.27
C ALA A 34 14.41 4.84 -7.31
N ASP A 35 13.23 4.41 -7.72
CA ASP A 35 13.05 3.44 -8.79
C ASP A 35 11.87 3.83 -9.68
N THR A 36 11.92 3.39 -10.94
CA THR A 36 10.84 3.58 -11.91
C THR A 36 10.03 2.30 -12.03
N VAL A 37 8.74 2.37 -11.66
CA VAL A 37 7.82 1.24 -11.74
C VAL A 37 6.91 1.39 -12.95
N ALA A 38 6.88 0.38 -13.82
CA ALA A 38 6.00 0.31 -14.98
C ALA A 38 4.74 -0.48 -14.63
N VAL A 39 3.73 0.21 -14.13
CA VAL A 39 2.49 -0.36 -13.60
C VAL A 39 1.57 -0.77 -14.76
N PRO A 40 1.22 -2.06 -14.90
CA PRO A 40 0.13 -2.50 -15.77
C PRO A 40 -1.17 -1.78 -15.36
N SER A 41 -1.83 -1.11 -16.30
CA SER A 41 -2.96 -0.23 -15.99
C SER A 41 -4.01 -0.26 -17.08
N VAL A 42 -5.17 0.31 -16.78
CA VAL A 42 -6.30 0.45 -17.71
C VAL A 42 -6.45 1.92 -18.08
N ALA A 43 -6.56 2.21 -19.38
CA ALA A 43 -6.83 3.55 -19.90
C ALA A 43 -8.32 3.92 -19.77
N GLU A 44 -8.66 5.20 -19.96
CA GLU A 44 -10.06 5.68 -19.89
C GLU A 44 -11.02 4.99 -20.87
N ASP A 45 -10.49 4.44 -21.97
CA ASP A 45 -11.25 3.69 -22.97
C ASP A 45 -11.38 2.18 -22.66
N GLY A 46 -10.90 1.74 -21.49
CA GLY A 46 -10.87 0.35 -21.06
C GLY A 46 -9.73 -0.48 -21.65
N THR A 47 -8.86 0.11 -22.47
CA THR A 47 -7.74 -0.61 -23.09
C THR A 47 -6.60 -0.80 -22.09
N MET A 48 -5.94 -1.95 -22.17
CA MET A 48 -4.73 -2.24 -21.40
C MET A 48 -3.58 -1.32 -21.82
N THR A 49 -2.92 -0.73 -20.84
CA THR A 49 -1.78 0.17 -21.02
C THR A 49 -0.75 -0.05 -19.91
N THR A 50 0.29 0.79 -19.88
CA THR A 50 1.30 0.77 -18.84
C THR A 50 1.63 2.20 -18.44
N THR A 51 1.42 2.50 -17.16
CA THR A 51 1.78 3.80 -16.58
C THR A 51 3.13 3.68 -15.86
N LYS A 52 4.09 4.54 -16.21
CA LYS A 52 5.40 4.57 -15.53
C LYS A 52 5.43 5.67 -14.48
N ILE A 53 5.74 5.31 -13.24
CA ILE A 53 5.90 6.23 -12.13
C ILE A 53 7.31 6.14 -11.57
N LEU A 54 7.83 7.26 -11.08
CA LEU A 54 9.07 7.31 -10.31
C LEU A 54 8.69 7.31 -8.83
N ILE A 55 9.15 6.34 -8.06
CA ILE A 55 8.95 6.28 -6.61
C ILE A 55 10.27 6.61 -5.94
N GLY A 56 10.30 7.64 -5.10
CA GLY A 56 11.45 8.04 -4.30
C GLY A 56 11.12 8.07 -2.80
N PRO A 57 12.09 8.45 -1.95
CA PRO A 57 11.94 8.39 -0.49
C PRO A 57 10.85 9.30 0.07
N SER A 58 10.47 10.34 -0.68
CA SER A 58 9.42 11.30 -0.31
C SER A 58 8.17 11.18 -1.18
N SER A 59 8.07 10.13 -2.01
CA SER A 59 6.87 9.89 -2.80
C SER A 59 5.71 9.48 -1.90
N GLU A 60 4.58 10.17 -2.02
CA GLU A 60 3.31 9.74 -1.43
C GLU A 60 2.56 8.87 -2.44
N VAL A 61 2.13 7.69 -2.00
CA VAL A 61 1.35 6.74 -2.80
C VAL A 61 0.09 6.41 -2.01
N VAL A 62 -1.08 6.63 -2.61
CA VAL A 62 -2.36 6.24 -2.02
C VAL A 62 -2.99 5.17 -2.89
N VAL A 63 -3.44 4.08 -2.27
CA VAL A 63 -4.21 3.03 -2.92
C VAL A 63 -5.64 3.08 -2.37
N ALA A 64 -6.62 3.06 -3.26
CA ALA A 64 -8.04 3.04 -2.90
C ALA A 64 -8.80 2.02 -3.76
N ASP A 65 -9.91 1.51 -3.24
CA ASP A 65 -10.82 0.67 -4.03
C ASP A 65 -11.44 1.50 -5.17
N ALA A 66 -11.49 0.93 -6.36
CA ALA A 66 -12.14 1.55 -7.50
C ALA A 66 -13.65 1.25 -7.52
N GLU A 67 -14.46 2.19 -8.02
CA GLU A 67 -15.91 1.97 -8.19
C GLU A 67 -16.22 0.96 -9.31
N GLU A 68 -15.29 0.77 -10.25
CA GLU A 68 -15.41 -0.10 -11.42
C GLU A 68 -14.73 -1.45 -11.16
N ASP A 69 -15.49 -2.53 -11.13
CA ASP A 69 -15.00 -3.87 -10.79
C ASP A 69 -15.17 -4.86 -11.97
N GLU A 70 -14.93 -4.39 -13.19
CA GLU A 70 -15.30 -5.12 -14.43
C GLU A 70 -14.13 -5.81 -15.17
N LEU A 71 -12.91 -5.81 -14.62
CA LEU A 71 -11.75 -6.42 -15.30
C LEU A 71 -10.91 -7.27 -14.33
N GLU A 72 -10.96 -8.60 -14.48
CA GLU A 72 -9.95 -9.49 -13.90
C GLU A 72 -8.71 -9.48 -14.81
N LEU A 73 -7.69 -8.71 -14.41
CA LEU A 73 -6.39 -8.67 -15.09
C LEU A 73 -5.38 -9.51 -14.30
N GLU A 74 -4.98 -10.66 -14.84
CA GLU A 74 -3.90 -11.48 -14.25
C GLU A 74 -2.54 -10.82 -14.51
N ASN A 75 -1.88 -10.35 -13.44
CA ASN A 75 -0.57 -9.71 -13.48
C ASN A 75 0.48 -10.44 -12.61
N ASP A 76 0.31 -11.75 -12.43
CA ASP A 76 1.13 -12.58 -11.54
C ASP A 76 2.65 -12.42 -11.76
N GLU A 77 3.11 -12.33 -13.02
CA GLU A 77 4.54 -12.14 -13.30
C GLU A 77 5.04 -10.79 -12.78
N PHE A 78 4.27 -9.71 -13.00
CA PHE A 78 4.61 -8.39 -12.52
C PHE A 78 4.66 -8.36 -10.99
N VAL A 79 3.61 -8.89 -10.35
CA VAL A 79 3.51 -8.96 -8.88
C VAL A 79 4.66 -9.77 -8.29
N ALA A 80 4.95 -10.94 -8.85
CA ALA A 80 6.05 -11.79 -8.39
C ALA A 80 7.40 -11.09 -8.54
N ARG A 81 7.64 -10.42 -9.67
CA ARG A 81 8.87 -9.65 -9.91
C ARG A 81 9.01 -8.49 -8.92
N LEU A 82 7.95 -7.71 -8.70
CA LEU A 82 8.01 -6.53 -7.87
C LEU A 82 8.23 -6.90 -6.39
N ARG A 83 7.53 -7.92 -5.90
CA ARG A 83 7.77 -8.49 -4.55
C ARG A 83 9.17 -9.08 -4.42
N ALA A 84 9.71 -9.70 -5.48
CA ALA A 84 11.09 -10.18 -5.47
C ALA A 84 12.12 -9.04 -5.40
N ALA A 85 11.87 -7.93 -6.09
CA ALA A 85 12.71 -6.74 -6.03
C ALA A 85 12.69 -6.12 -4.62
N ALA A 86 11.51 -6.00 -3.99
CA ALA A 86 11.38 -5.47 -2.62
C ALA A 86 12.30 -6.20 -1.63
N ARG A 87 12.32 -7.54 -1.69
CA ARG A 87 13.17 -8.41 -0.83
C ARG A 87 14.67 -8.21 -0.98
N THR A 88 15.13 -7.46 -1.99
CA THR A 88 16.55 -7.12 -2.15
C THR A 88 16.96 -5.92 -1.30
N PHE A 89 16.00 -5.20 -0.73
CA PHE A 89 16.26 -4.07 0.15
C PHE A 89 16.55 -4.56 1.56
N GLY A 90 17.48 -3.90 2.27
CA GLY A 90 17.81 -4.30 3.64
C GLY A 90 16.71 -4.01 4.67
N HIS A 91 15.60 -3.37 4.26
CA HIS A 91 14.45 -2.98 5.08
C HIS A 91 13.16 -3.40 4.34
N ASP A 92 13.16 -4.61 3.78
CA ASP A 92 12.10 -5.12 2.91
C ASP A 92 10.81 -5.51 3.64
N THR A 93 10.88 -5.68 4.96
CA THR A 93 9.70 -5.98 5.78
C THR A 93 8.81 -4.73 5.91
N VAL A 94 7.73 -4.71 5.12
CA VAL A 94 6.65 -3.73 5.25
C VAL A 94 5.91 -3.94 6.58
N ILE A 95 5.61 -2.84 7.29
CA ILE A 95 4.90 -2.88 8.57
C ILE A 95 3.41 -2.68 8.32
N HIS A 96 2.62 -3.75 8.40
CA HIS A 96 1.15 -3.71 8.35
C HIS A 96 0.56 -3.61 9.76
N ALA A 97 0.69 -2.43 10.38
CA ALA A 97 0.33 -2.22 11.79
C ALA A 97 -1.14 -2.53 12.11
N ASP A 98 -2.04 -2.35 11.16
CA ASP A 98 -3.48 -2.64 11.25
C ASP A 98 -3.78 -4.15 11.35
N THR A 99 -2.89 -5.00 10.84
CA THR A 99 -3.04 -6.47 10.89
C THR A 99 -2.34 -7.11 12.09
N ARG A 100 -1.60 -6.33 12.87
CA ARG A 100 -0.78 -6.83 13.99
C ARG A 100 -1.64 -7.13 15.22
N SER A 101 -1.74 -8.41 15.57
CA SER A 101 -2.51 -8.87 16.73
C SER A 101 -1.83 -8.62 18.09
N ASP A 102 -0.53 -8.33 18.09
CA ASP A 102 0.25 -8.06 19.31
C ASP A 102 0.14 -6.61 19.79
N LEU A 103 -0.53 -5.75 19.00
CA LEU A 103 -0.87 -4.37 19.34
C LEU A 103 -2.32 -4.30 19.83
N THR A 104 -2.62 -4.87 21.00
CA THR A 104 -3.97 -4.74 21.59
C THR A 104 -4.19 -3.34 22.18
N THR A 105 -5.41 -2.82 22.04
CA THR A 105 -5.95 -1.59 22.63
C THR A 105 -5.42 -1.41 24.05
N GLY A 106 -4.89 -0.22 24.34
CA GLY A 106 -4.31 0.10 25.65
C GLY A 106 -5.22 -0.30 26.80
N ASP A 107 -4.61 -0.59 27.94
CA ASP A 107 -5.28 -0.78 29.24
C ASP A 107 -6.16 0.43 29.57
N ASP A 108 -7.38 0.49 29.00
CA ASP A 108 -8.49 1.24 29.56
C ASP A 108 -8.98 0.44 30.77
N GLU A 109 -8.22 0.47 31.87
CA GLU A 109 -8.79 0.18 33.18
C GLU A 109 -9.84 1.27 33.46
N PRO A 110 -11.15 0.96 33.52
CA PRO A 110 -12.12 1.95 33.96
C PRO A 110 -11.80 2.28 35.42
N GLY A 111 -11.39 3.53 35.66
CA GLY A 111 -10.97 4.03 36.95
C GLY A 111 -11.87 3.53 38.09
N ALA A 112 -11.24 2.91 39.08
CA ALA A 112 -11.89 2.48 40.31
C ALA A 112 -12.77 3.60 40.91
N PRO A 113 -13.96 3.29 41.42
CA PRO A 113 -14.85 4.32 41.96
C PRO A 113 -14.18 5.00 43.16
N ALA A 114 -14.24 6.34 43.18
CA ALA A 114 -13.77 7.15 44.29
C ALA A 114 -14.45 6.70 45.59
N GLU A 115 -13.65 6.18 46.52
CA GLU A 115 -14.09 5.76 47.84
C GLU A 115 -14.72 6.94 48.58
N ALA A 116 -15.90 6.66 49.13
CA ALA A 116 -16.81 7.62 49.70
C ALA A 116 -16.24 8.37 50.91
N ALA A 117 -16.68 9.62 51.03
CA ALA A 117 -16.49 10.52 52.15
C ALA A 117 -16.75 9.87 53.53
N LYS A 118 -15.89 10.20 54.50
CA LYS A 118 -16.24 10.62 55.88
C LYS A 118 -14.96 10.94 56.68
N PRO A 119 -15.00 11.72 57.78
CA PRO A 119 -16.08 11.86 58.76
C PRO A 119 -16.89 13.16 58.72
#